data_AF-A0A077XLM5-F1
#
_entry.id   AF-A0A077XLM5-F1
#
_cell.length_a   1.000
_cell.length_b   1.000
_cell.length_c   1.000
_cell.angle_alpha   90.00
_cell.angle_beta   90.00
_cell.angle_gamma   90.00
#
_symmetry.space_group_name_H-M   'P 1'
#
loop_
_entity.id
_entity.type
_entity.pdbx_description
1 polymer ?
#
loop_
_entity_poly.entity_id
_entity_poly.type
_entity_poly.pdbx_seq_one_letter_code
_entity_poly.pdbx_strand_id
1 'polypeptide(L)'
;MITKNVCLFLLMGCWQLFFSTSQAQSNNPLDVAFGDPFVLYDQETDAYYMYGTGGVEHGFVAYSSKDLKQWEHRGTVYTAQQDKSWGTKDFWAPEVYKRGGKYYMFYSAHWKENPNDELENYRIGIATSTHPTGPFIDLTGRPLFDPGYPIIDGNVYFAEDGRLYLYYSRCCYKNPVQSEIAAWAKQQGMYDEIEESWIYGVELASDFSHVIGEPTLLLRPPVSMDDKQSEWESRSVTSGEVNRRWTEGSYLFKHNNLYYMMYSANHFGGENYAVGYATASNPLGPFEKSATNPILQKNISHGGIVSGTGHNSLLRDKEGKVWCVYHARTTKTGSQRLVFLDELKILPNGQLIVDGPTVKP
;
A
#
# COMPACT_ATOMS: atom_id res chain seq x y z
N MET A 1 -54.74 67.92 21.80
CA MET A 1 -55.20 67.24 20.57
C MET A 1 -54.09 66.30 20.12
N ILE A 2 -54.48 65.06 19.84
CA ILE A 2 -53.63 63.87 19.76
C ILE A 2 -52.71 63.93 18.52
N THR A 3 -51.41 63.73 18.71
CA THR A 3 -50.47 63.42 17.61
C THR A 3 -49.69 62.15 17.96
N LYS A 4 -49.90 61.12 17.14
CA LYS A 4 -49.33 59.78 17.24
C LYS A 4 -47.85 59.82 16.83
N ASN A 5 -46.95 59.35 17.70
CA ASN A 5 -45.59 59.00 17.31
C ASN A 5 -45.53 57.51 16.95
N VAL A 6 -45.22 57.22 15.69
CA VAL A 6 -44.96 55.87 15.18
C VAL A 6 -43.48 55.56 15.44
N CYS A 7 -43.20 54.54 16.25
CA CYS A 7 -41.85 53.99 16.39
C CYS A 7 -41.56 53.07 15.19
N LEU A 8 -40.50 53.37 14.46
CA LEU A 8 -39.96 52.54 13.38
C LEU A 8 -38.95 51.56 14.00
N PHE A 9 -39.27 50.27 14.06
CA PHE A 9 -38.32 49.22 14.43
C PHE A 9 -37.43 48.87 13.24
N LEU A 10 -36.13 49.17 13.34
CA LEU A 10 -35.11 48.69 12.41
C LEU A 10 -34.70 47.25 12.81
N LEU A 11 -35.14 46.28 12.00
CA LEU A 11 -34.67 44.90 12.07
C LEU A 11 -33.26 44.81 11.45
N MET A 12 -32.23 44.69 12.29
CA MET A 12 -30.90 44.27 11.86
C MET A 12 -30.92 42.78 11.53
N GLY A 13 -30.93 42.44 10.24
CA GLY A 13 -30.76 41.07 9.77
C GLY A 13 -29.32 40.60 9.97
N CYS A 14 -29.13 39.61 10.84
CA CYS A 14 -27.88 38.90 11.02
C CYS A 14 -27.70 37.92 9.84
N TRP A 15 -26.78 38.22 8.91
CA TRP A 15 -26.42 37.29 7.83
C TRP A 15 -25.41 36.28 8.37
N GLN A 16 -25.87 35.07 8.70
CA GLN A 16 -24.98 33.95 8.93
C GLN A 16 -24.47 33.45 7.58
N LEU A 17 -23.17 33.66 7.33
CA LEU A 17 -22.47 33.04 6.22
C LEU A 17 -22.34 31.54 6.51
N PHE A 18 -23.18 30.74 5.87
CA PHE A 18 -22.99 29.30 5.79
C PHE A 18 -21.81 29.03 4.84
N PHE A 19 -20.66 28.66 5.39
CA PHE A 19 -19.62 28.01 4.61
C PHE A 19 -20.09 26.58 4.31
N SER A 20 -20.56 26.35 3.09
CA SER A 20 -20.66 24.98 2.58
C SER A 20 -19.24 24.48 2.34
N THR A 21 -18.74 23.62 3.24
CA THR A 21 -17.61 22.77 2.89
C THR A 21 -18.12 21.84 1.79
N SER A 22 -17.74 22.08 0.53
CA SER A 22 -17.95 21.08 -0.50
C SER A 22 -17.10 19.88 -0.11
N GLN A 23 -17.75 18.84 0.40
CA GLN A 23 -17.12 17.54 0.50
C GLN A 23 -16.80 17.14 -0.93
N ALA A 24 -15.51 17.08 -1.29
CA ALA A 24 -15.11 16.71 -2.64
C ALA A 24 -15.75 15.35 -2.94
N GLN A 25 -16.62 15.31 -3.96
CA GLN A 25 -17.30 14.09 -4.34
C GLN A 25 -16.24 13.05 -4.75
N SER A 26 -16.27 11.89 -4.08
CA SER A 26 -15.31 10.82 -4.33
C SER A 26 -15.42 10.28 -5.75
N ASN A 27 -14.27 9.98 -6.38
CA ASN A 27 -14.22 9.27 -7.65
C ASN A 27 -13.98 7.76 -7.47
N ASN A 28 -14.18 7.23 -6.26
CA ASN A 28 -13.93 5.83 -5.95
C ASN A 28 -15.14 4.92 -6.26
N PRO A 29 -14.90 3.64 -6.60
CA PRO A 29 -13.62 3.15 -7.14
C PRO A 29 -13.29 3.85 -8.47
N LEU A 30 -11.99 3.95 -8.75
CA LEU A 30 -11.49 4.28 -10.09
C LEU A 30 -11.81 3.11 -11.04
N ASP A 31 -11.97 3.41 -12.33
CA ASP A 31 -12.16 2.39 -13.37
C ASP A 31 -10.82 1.76 -13.78
N VAL A 32 -10.06 1.31 -12.77
CA VAL A 32 -8.75 0.67 -12.92
C VAL A 32 -8.75 -0.59 -12.06
N ALA A 33 -8.64 -1.74 -12.71
CA ALA A 33 -8.67 -3.06 -12.08
C ALA A 33 -7.25 -3.55 -11.79
N PHE A 34 -6.63 -2.96 -10.77
CA PHE A 34 -5.33 -3.37 -10.27
C PHE A 34 -5.40 -3.91 -8.86
N GLY A 35 -4.56 -4.92 -8.61
CA GLY A 35 -3.98 -5.13 -7.30
C GLY A 35 -2.84 -4.15 -7.06
N ASP A 36 -2.55 -3.90 -5.79
CA ASP A 36 -1.26 -3.36 -5.37
C ASP A 36 -0.87 -2.05 -6.10
N PRO A 37 -1.75 -1.03 -6.09
CA PRO A 37 -1.58 0.15 -6.95
C PRO A 37 -0.51 1.11 -6.41
N PHE A 38 0.37 1.54 -7.30
CA PHE A 38 1.35 2.59 -7.06
C PHE A 38 1.17 3.72 -8.07
N VAL A 39 1.18 4.99 -7.62
CA VAL A 39 1.05 6.16 -8.50
C VAL A 39 2.25 7.11 -8.34
N LEU A 40 2.85 7.46 -9.48
CA LEU A 40 3.88 8.49 -9.61
C LEU A 40 3.30 9.74 -10.27
N TYR A 41 3.53 10.92 -9.68
CA TYR A 41 3.41 12.18 -10.42
C TYR A 41 4.74 12.52 -11.07
N ASP A 42 4.73 12.73 -12.39
CA ASP A 42 5.89 13.15 -13.15
C ASP A 42 5.73 14.59 -13.63
N GLN A 43 6.57 15.47 -13.07
CA GLN A 43 6.57 16.90 -13.34
C GLN A 43 6.95 17.24 -14.80
N GLU A 44 7.83 16.45 -15.43
CA GLU A 44 8.29 16.73 -16.80
C GLU A 44 7.18 16.51 -17.84
N THR A 45 6.35 15.49 -17.63
CA THR A 45 5.19 15.22 -18.49
C THR A 45 3.93 15.89 -17.99
N ASP A 46 3.96 16.50 -16.79
CA ASP A 46 2.82 16.97 -16.01
C ASP A 46 1.69 15.94 -15.96
N ALA A 47 2.00 14.70 -15.58
CA ALA A 47 1.04 13.59 -15.62
C ALA A 47 1.26 12.61 -14.45
N TYR A 48 0.19 11.92 -14.09
CA TYR A 48 0.21 10.81 -13.15
C TYR A 48 0.32 9.49 -13.92
N TYR A 49 1.13 8.56 -13.40
CA TYR A 49 1.28 7.22 -13.94
C TYR A 49 1.00 6.20 -12.85
N MET A 50 0.11 5.25 -13.13
CA MET A 50 -0.27 4.18 -12.21
C MET A 50 0.22 2.84 -12.71
N TYR A 51 0.75 2.05 -11.79
CA TYR A 51 1.21 0.69 -11.98
C TYR A 51 0.53 -0.19 -10.93
N GLY A 52 0.36 -1.47 -11.22
CA GLY A 52 -0.21 -2.41 -10.27
C GLY A 52 -0.17 -3.84 -10.80
N THR A 53 -0.50 -4.78 -9.93
CA THR A 53 -0.63 -6.20 -10.28
C THR A 53 -1.84 -6.42 -11.20
N GLY A 54 -1.59 -7.03 -12.36
CA GLY A 54 -2.62 -7.42 -13.32
C GLY A 54 -2.52 -6.70 -14.66
N GLY A 55 -3.58 -6.83 -15.47
CA GLY A 55 -3.65 -6.25 -16.82
C GLY A 55 -2.93 -7.06 -17.92
N VAL A 56 -1.90 -7.84 -17.56
CA VAL A 56 -1.20 -8.77 -18.45
C VAL A 56 -0.65 -9.96 -17.66
N GLU A 57 -0.54 -11.14 -18.27
CA GLU A 57 -0.20 -12.39 -17.57
C GLU A 57 1.26 -12.44 -17.07
N HIS A 58 2.22 -12.00 -17.89
CA HIS A 58 3.65 -12.08 -17.59
C HIS A 58 4.31 -10.71 -17.56
N GLY A 59 3.73 -9.76 -16.82
CA GLY A 59 4.33 -8.44 -16.63
C GLY A 59 3.35 -7.41 -16.10
N PHE A 60 3.51 -6.16 -16.55
CA PHE A 60 2.74 -5.02 -16.04
C PHE A 60 2.27 -4.12 -17.17
N VAL A 61 1.06 -3.59 -17.02
CA VAL A 61 0.54 -2.46 -17.82
C VAL A 61 0.60 -1.18 -16.99
N ALA A 62 0.43 -0.03 -17.63
CA ALA A 62 0.29 1.24 -16.91
C ALA A 62 -0.99 1.97 -17.33
N TYR A 63 -1.44 2.86 -16.46
CA TYR A 63 -2.43 3.89 -16.77
C TYR A 63 -1.83 5.27 -16.58
N SER A 64 -2.32 6.27 -17.29
CA SER A 64 -1.95 7.68 -17.05
C SER A 64 -3.16 8.58 -16.85
N SER A 65 -2.99 9.64 -16.06
CA SER A 65 -4.03 10.65 -15.82
C SER A 65 -3.43 12.06 -15.75
N LYS A 66 -4.27 13.08 -16.02
CA LYS A 66 -3.96 14.50 -15.81
C LYS A 66 -4.67 15.09 -14.58
N ASP A 67 -5.69 14.41 -14.08
CA ASP A 67 -6.64 14.93 -13.09
C ASP A 67 -6.98 13.95 -11.95
N LEU A 68 -6.38 12.74 -11.96
CA LEU A 68 -6.65 11.63 -11.03
C LEU A 68 -8.05 11.02 -11.15
N LYS A 69 -8.86 11.46 -12.11
CA LYS A 69 -10.24 10.99 -12.32
C LYS A 69 -10.34 10.11 -13.55
N GLN A 70 -9.82 10.60 -14.67
CA GLN A 70 -9.83 9.89 -15.95
C GLN A 70 -8.47 9.22 -16.15
N TRP A 71 -8.49 7.91 -16.37
CA TRP A 71 -7.30 7.08 -16.51
C TRP A 71 -7.26 6.43 -17.89
N GLU A 72 -6.23 6.75 -18.65
CA GLU A 72 -5.98 6.19 -19.99
C GLU A 72 -5.07 4.97 -19.87
N HIS A 73 -5.50 3.82 -20.39
CA HIS A 73 -4.67 2.63 -20.46
C HIS A 73 -3.52 2.82 -21.44
N ARG A 74 -2.28 2.59 -20.99
CA ARG A 74 -1.05 2.82 -21.77
C ARG A 74 -0.43 1.54 -22.35
N GLY A 75 -1.10 0.40 -22.17
CA GLY A 75 -0.62 -0.89 -22.64
C GLY A 75 0.47 -1.48 -21.75
N THR A 76 1.06 -2.58 -22.22
CA THR A 76 2.14 -3.29 -21.54
C THR A 76 3.40 -2.44 -21.47
N VAL A 77 3.86 -2.17 -20.25
CA VAL A 77 5.07 -1.39 -19.98
C VAL A 77 6.25 -2.27 -19.57
N TYR A 78 5.98 -3.47 -19.04
CA TYR A 78 6.98 -4.49 -18.74
C TYR A 78 6.45 -5.86 -19.19
N THR A 79 7.32 -6.69 -19.76
CA THR A 79 7.02 -8.09 -20.11
C THR A 79 8.20 -8.99 -19.78
N ALA A 80 7.93 -10.21 -19.33
CA ALA A 80 8.93 -11.26 -19.13
C ALA A 80 9.53 -11.78 -20.46
N GLN A 81 8.94 -11.41 -21.60
CA GLN A 81 9.47 -11.74 -22.94
C GLN A 81 10.59 -10.77 -23.31
N GLN A 82 11.71 -10.85 -22.58
CA GLN A 82 12.91 -10.05 -22.80
C GLN A 82 14.16 -10.84 -22.40
N ASP A 83 15.31 -10.53 -22.99
CA ASP A 83 16.56 -11.28 -22.80
C ASP A 83 17.02 -11.34 -21.34
N LYS A 84 16.77 -10.26 -20.59
CA LYS A 84 17.18 -10.12 -19.19
C LYS A 84 16.12 -10.62 -18.21
N SER A 85 15.05 -11.25 -18.68
CA SER A 85 14.01 -11.76 -17.78
C SER A 85 14.57 -12.83 -16.84
N TRP A 86 14.32 -12.66 -15.55
CA TRP A 86 14.64 -13.63 -14.51
C TRP A 86 13.40 -14.26 -13.86
N GLY A 87 12.25 -13.62 -13.99
CA GLY A 87 10.96 -14.08 -13.48
C GLY A 87 10.18 -14.92 -14.50
N THR A 88 9.38 -15.88 -14.02
CA THR A 88 8.59 -16.76 -14.90
C THR A 88 7.08 -16.51 -14.83
N LYS A 89 6.57 -16.16 -13.64
CA LYS A 89 5.14 -15.94 -13.36
C LYS A 89 5.00 -15.09 -12.10
N ASP A 90 3.75 -14.82 -11.72
CA ASP A 90 3.42 -14.18 -10.43
C ASP A 90 4.07 -12.79 -10.28
N PHE A 91 3.98 -11.99 -11.36
CA PHE A 91 4.49 -10.62 -11.40
C PHE A 91 3.59 -9.71 -10.57
N TRP A 92 4.08 -9.26 -9.42
CA TRP A 92 3.29 -8.57 -8.40
C TRP A 92 3.92 -7.26 -7.91
N ALA A 93 3.04 -6.38 -7.44
CA ALA A 93 3.31 -5.16 -6.68
C ALA A 93 4.44 -4.27 -7.25
N PRO A 94 4.28 -3.74 -8.48
CA PRO A 94 5.28 -2.87 -9.07
C PRO A 94 5.26 -1.47 -8.45
N GLU A 95 6.39 -0.99 -7.95
CA GLU A 95 6.61 0.42 -7.57
C GLU A 95 7.62 1.08 -8.51
N VAL A 96 7.35 2.31 -8.95
CA VAL A 96 8.17 3.01 -9.96
C VAL A 96 8.71 4.34 -9.44
N TYR A 97 10.03 4.45 -9.38
CA TYR A 97 10.70 5.67 -8.93
C TYR A 97 11.46 6.36 -10.05
N LYS A 98 11.29 7.68 -10.17
CA LYS A 98 12.07 8.50 -11.11
C LYS A 98 13.37 8.97 -10.44
N ARG A 99 14.53 8.66 -11.03
CA ARG A 99 15.85 9.08 -10.54
C ARG A 99 16.82 9.27 -11.70
N GLY A 100 17.57 10.37 -11.70
CA GLY A 100 18.60 10.63 -12.72
C GLY A 100 18.08 10.59 -14.16
N GLY A 101 16.85 11.09 -14.40
CA GLY A 101 16.21 11.09 -15.71
C GLY A 101 15.71 9.72 -16.20
N LYS A 102 15.71 8.69 -15.34
CA LYS A 102 15.21 7.35 -15.63
C LYS A 102 14.15 6.93 -14.63
N TYR A 103 13.41 5.90 -14.99
CA TYR A 103 12.41 5.24 -14.15
C TYR A 103 12.91 3.86 -13.76
N TYR A 104 12.72 3.49 -12.50
CA TYR A 104 13.13 2.22 -11.93
C TYR A 104 11.91 1.54 -11.33
N MET A 105 11.51 0.41 -11.90
CA MET A 105 10.41 -0.43 -11.44
C MET A 105 10.97 -1.53 -10.54
N PHE A 106 10.61 -1.49 -9.26
CA PHE A 106 10.80 -2.59 -8.32
C PHE A 106 9.57 -3.45 -8.38
N TYR A 107 9.73 -4.77 -8.47
CA TYR A 107 8.63 -5.70 -8.56
C TYR A 107 9.03 -7.06 -8.00
N SER A 108 8.05 -7.89 -7.67
CA SER A 108 8.29 -9.29 -7.33
C SER A 108 7.81 -10.25 -8.40
N ALA A 109 8.51 -11.37 -8.56
CA ALA A 109 8.12 -12.45 -9.46
C ALA A 109 8.71 -13.78 -8.98
N HIS A 110 8.15 -14.88 -9.48
CA HIS A 110 8.68 -16.22 -9.24
C HIS A 110 10.03 -16.39 -9.94
N TRP A 111 11.10 -16.66 -9.20
CA TRP A 111 12.44 -16.75 -9.76
C TRP A 111 12.67 -18.06 -10.51
N LYS A 112 13.21 -17.97 -11.75
CA LYS A 112 13.42 -19.10 -12.66
C LYS A 112 14.37 -20.18 -12.16
N GLU A 113 15.39 -19.83 -11.38
CA GLU A 113 16.42 -20.81 -10.96
C GLU A 113 15.89 -21.79 -9.92
N ASN A 114 14.90 -21.38 -9.12
CA ASN A 114 14.26 -22.17 -8.06
C ASN A 114 15.15 -23.26 -7.41
N PRO A 115 16.26 -22.87 -6.76
CA PRO A 115 17.33 -23.82 -6.40
C PRO A 115 16.89 -24.89 -5.40
N ASN A 116 15.84 -24.60 -4.63
CA ASN A 116 15.31 -25.48 -3.59
C ASN A 116 13.96 -26.13 -3.99
N ASP A 117 13.54 -25.99 -5.26
CA ASP A 117 12.25 -26.50 -5.78
C ASP A 117 11.04 -26.09 -4.92
N GLU A 118 11.01 -24.81 -4.53
CA GLU A 118 9.97 -24.26 -3.66
C GLU A 118 8.70 -23.92 -4.44
N LEU A 119 7.53 -24.08 -3.81
CA LEU A 119 6.24 -23.71 -4.42
C LEU A 119 6.08 -22.19 -4.53
N GLU A 120 6.50 -21.48 -3.49
CA GLU A 120 6.56 -20.02 -3.46
C GLU A 120 8.04 -19.61 -3.47
N ASN A 121 8.58 -19.29 -4.65
CA ASN A 121 9.98 -18.88 -4.84
C ASN A 121 10.11 -17.43 -5.32
N TYR A 122 9.37 -16.52 -4.70
CA TYR A 122 9.34 -15.12 -5.08
C TYR A 122 10.62 -14.39 -4.70
N ARG A 123 11.09 -13.50 -5.57
CA ARG A 123 12.16 -12.55 -5.29
C ARG A 123 11.79 -11.17 -5.82
N ILE A 124 12.58 -10.16 -5.44
CA ILE A 124 12.46 -8.79 -5.93
C ILE A 124 13.47 -8.57 -7.04
N GLY A 125 13.04 -7.96 -8.14
CA GLY A 125 13.89 -7.48 -9.23
C GLY A 125 13.69 -6.00 -9.50
N ILE A 126 14.55 -5.49 -10.40
CA ILE A 126 14.53 -4.09 -10.81
C ILE A 126 14.60 -4.03 -12.32
N ALA A 127 13.63 -3.34 -12.92
CA ALA A 127 13.64 -2.99 -14.33
C ALA A 127 13.77 -1.46 -14.50
N THR A 128 14.32 -1.01 -15.63
CA THR A 128 14.51 0.42 -15.90
C THR A 128 13.98 0.84 -17.25
N SER A 129 13.56 2.10 -17.35
CA SER A 129 13.15 2.74 -18.59
C SER A 129 13.55 4.22 -18.62
N THR A 130 13.62 4.79 -19.82
CA THR A 130 13.74 6.26 -20.01
C THR A 130 12.38 6.95 -20.09
N HIS A 131 11.28 6.18 -20.10
CA HIS A 131 9.92 6.70 -20.13
C HIS A 131 9.07 6.07 -19.01
N PRO A 132 8.10 6.81 -18.43
CA PRO A 132 7.23 6.27 -17.40
C PRO A 132 6.32 5.16 -17.96
N THR A 133 6.07 5.14 -19.26
CA THR A 133 5.27 4.10 -19.94
C THR A 133 6.11 2.97 -20.52
N GLY A 134 7.37 2.82 -20.08
CA GLY A 134 8.24 1.76 -20.56
C GLY A 134 8.71 1.94 -22.03
N PRO A 135 9.23 0.86 -22.65
CA PRO A 135 9.40 -0.46 -22.06
C PRO A 135 10.39 -0.44 -20.89
N PHE A 136 10.05 -1.14 -19.82
CA PHE A 136 10.94 -1.41 -18.69
C PHE A 136 11.71 -2.70 -18.97
N ILE A 137 13.04 -2.59 -18.92
CA ILE A 137 13.96 -3.71 -19.18
C ILE A 137 14.67 -4.07 -17.88
N ASP A 138 14.72 -5.36 -17.54
CA ASP A 138 15.40 -5.85 -16.34
C ASP A 138 16.85 -5.36 -16.29
N LEU A 139 17.30 -4.92 -15.12
CA LEU A 139 18.59 -4.27 -14.97
C LEU A 139 19.74 -5.28 -15.09
N THR A 140 19.67 -6.39 -14.37
CA THR A 140 20.80 -7.30 -14.12
C THR A 140 20.60 -8.75 -14.57
N GLY A 141 19.43 -9.15 -15.09
CA GLY A 141 19.20 -10.54 -15.52
C GLY A 141 18.94 -11.53 -14.38
N ARG A 142 18.84 -11.04 -13.14
CA ARG A 142 18.70 -11.81 -11.89
C ARG A 142 17.93 -10.98 -10.85
N PRO A 143 17.39 -11.60 -9.79
CA PRO A 143 16.86 -10.87 -8.66
C PRO A 143 17.89 -9.91 -8.04
N LEU A 144 17.40 -8.87 -7.36
CA LEU A 144 18.22 -7.89 -6.64
C LEU A 144 19.11 -8.58 -5.59
N PHE A 145 18.53 -9.48 -4.81
CA PHE A 145 19.23 -10.29 -3.81
C PHE A 145 18.39 -11.52 -3.43
N ASP A 146 19.00 -12.46 -2.71
CA ASP A 146 18.35 -13.66 -2.19
C ASP A 146 18.65 -13.80 -0.69
N PRO A 147 17.67 -13.56 0.20
CA PRO A 147 17.85 -13.75 1.64
C PRO A 147 17.62 -15.20 2.10
N GLY A 148 17.42 -16.14 1.18
CA GLY A 148 17.19 -17.57 1.47
C GLY A 148 15.73 -17.95 1.74
N TYR A 149 14.79 -17.03 1.55
CA TYR A 149 13.35 -17.23 1.68
C TYR A 149 12.59 -16.34 0.67
N PRO A 150 11.33 -16.67 0.32
CA PRO A 150 10.55 -15.88 -0.62
C PRO A 150 10.24 -14.48 -0.09
N ILE A 151 10.42 -13.48 -0.96
CA ILE A 151 10.19 -12.05 -0.67
C ILE A 151 9.38 -11.36 -1.78
N ILE A 152 8.53 -10.43 -1.39
CA ILE A 152 7.64 -9.63 -2.25
C ILE A 152 7.55 -8.16 -1.77
N ASP A 153 6.78 -7.33 -2.48
CA ASP A 153 6.39 -5.96 -2.08
C ASP A 153 7.55 -4.99 -1.83
N GLY A 154 8.53 -4.96 -2.74
CA GLY A 154 9.69 -4.08 -2.62
C GLY A 154 9.35 -2.60 -2.78
N ASN A 155 9.59 -1.78 -1.74
CA ASN A 155 9.53 -0.32 -1.82
C ASN A 155 10.82 0.33 -1.30
N VAL A 156 11.14 1.53 -1.78
CA VAL A 156 12.43 2.19 -1.57
C VAL A 156 12.22 3.58 -0.98
N TYR A 157 12.88 3.83 0.14
CA TYR A 157 13.02 5.16 0.72
C TYR A 157 14.36 5.78 0.32
N PHE A 158 14.29 7.00 -0.20
CA PHE A 158 15.44 7.81 -0.57
C PHE A 158 15.71 8.84 0.54
N ALA A 159 16.72 8.59 1.36
CA ALA A 159 17.05 9.46 2.47
C ALA A 159 17.77 10.74 2.01
N GLU A 160 17.58 11.82 2.77
CA GLU A 160 18.19 13.14 2.50
C GLU A 160 19.72 13.12 2.55
N ASP A 161 20.31 12.18 3.30
CA ASP A 161 21.76 11.99 3.41
C ASP A 161 22.36 11.17 2.24
N GLY A 162 21.53 10.80 1.26
CA GLY A 162 21.94 10.03 0.08
C GLY A 162 21.88 8.52 0.26
N ARG A 163 21.58 8.00 1.46
CA ARG A 163 21.33 6.57 1.67
C ARG A 163 19.98 6.13 1.10
N LEU A 164 19.89 4.86 0.75
CA LEU A 164 18.66 4.25 0.27
C LEU A 164 18.32 3.06 1.17
N TYR A 165 17.03 2.84 1.40
CA TYR A 165 16.56 1.71 2.17
C TYR A 165 15.50 0.97 1.37
N LEU A 166 15.66 -0.34 1.25
CA LEU A 166 14.65 -1.24 0.70
C LEU A 166 13.83 -1.82 1.86
N TYR A 167 12.52 -1.77 1.73
CA TYR A 167 11.58 -2.48 2.57
C TYR A 167 10.88 -3.55 1.74
N TYR A 168 10.60 -4.70 2.37
CA TYR A 168 10.00 -5.83 1.68
C TYR A 168 9.24 -6.73 2.65
N SER A 169 8.33 -7.52 2.12
CA SER A 169 7.62 -8.56 2.86
C SER A 169 8.34 -9.91 2.68
N ARG A 170 8.70 -10.57 3.78
CA ARG A 170 8.97 -12.01 3.79
C ARG A 170 7.63 -12.74 3.67
N CYS A 171 7.45 -13.60 2.68
CA CYS A 171 6.20 -14.34 2.53
C CYS A 171 5.93 -15.29 3.71
N CYS A 172 4.65 -15.59 3.95
CA CYS A 172 4.21 -16.51 4.98
C CYS A 172 4.61 -17.97 4.74
N TYR A 173 4.85 -18.34 3.48
CA TYR A 173 5.25 -19.69 3.09
C TYR A 173 6.44 -20.22 3.87
N LYS A 174 6.24 -21.39 4.50
CA LYS A 174 7.23 -22.05 5.37
C LYS A 174 7.78 -21.13 6.45
N ASN A 175 6.94 -20.22 6.97
CA ASN A 175 7.24 -19.38 8.12
C ASN A 175 6.25 -19.64 9.27
N PRO A 176 6.18 -20.86 9.82
CA PRO A 176 5.33 -21.16 10.95
C PRO A 176 5.85 -20.45 12.20
N VAL A 177 4.94 -19.97 13.05
CA VAL A 177 5.27 -19.20 14.24
C VAL A 177 4.70 -19.79 15.52
N GLN A 178 5.27 -19.38 16.65
CA GLN A 178 4.68 -19.58 17.96
C GLN A 178 4.13 -18.25 18.47
N SER A 179 2.83 -18.23 18.78
CA SER A 179 2.11 -17.10 19.35
C SER A 179 0.90 -17.59 20.14
N GLU A 180 0.35 -16.75 21.01
CA GLU A 180 -0.90 -17.06 21.71
C GLU A 180 -2.06 -17.25 20.71
N ILE A 181 -2.02 -16.56 19.56
CA ILE A 181 -2.97 -16.71 18.47
C ILE A 181 -2.86 -18.10 17.84
N ALA A 182 -1.63 -18.55 17.54
CA ALA A 182 -1.40 -19.89 16.99
C ALA A 182 -1.80 -20.99 17.97
N ALA A 183 -1.45 -20.83 19.25
CA ALA A 183 -1.83 -21.77 20.30
C ALA A 183 -3.36 -21.84 20.48
N TRP A 184 -4.03 -20.69 20.49
CA TRP A 184 -5.49 -20.60 20.55
C TRP A 184 -6.14 -21.28 19.34
N ALA A 185 -5.70 -20.99 18.11
CA ALA A 185 -6.28 -21.56 16.89
C ALA A 185 -6.17 -23.10 16.88
N LYS A 186 -5.03 -23.63 17.36
CA LYS A 186 -4.81 -25.06 17.55
C LYS A 186 -5.72 -25.65 18.62
N GLN A 187 -5.88 -24.98 19.76
CA GLN A 187 -6.79 -25.41 20.82
C GLN A 187 -8.25 -25.46 20.37
N GLN A 188 -8.67 -24.53 19.50
CA GLN A 188 -9.99 -24.54 18.87
C GLN A 188 -10.15 -25.62 17.79
N GLY A 189 -9.07 -26.34 17.44
CA GLY A 189 -9.08 -27.32 16.35
C GLY A 189 -9.24 -26.70 14.96
N MET A 190 -8.92 -25.42 14.79
CA MET A 190 -9.07 -24.72 13.52
C MET A 190 -7.89 -25.03 12.59
N TYR A 191 -6.66 -24.93 13.11
CA TYR A 191 -5.43 -25.11 12.34
C TYR A 191 -4.33 -25.73 13.21
N ASP A 192 -3.53 -26.61 12.62
CA ASP A 192 -2.40 -27.25 13.31
C ASP A 192 -1.19 -26.31 13.48
N GLU A 193 -1.05 -25.35 12.55
CA GLU A 193 0.00 -24.34 12.50
C GLU A 193 -0.52 -23.05 11.87
N ILE A 194 0.13 -21.93 12.23
CA ILE A 194 -0.09 -20.61 11.63
C ILE A 194 1.21 -20.11 11.02
N GLU A 195 1.13 -19.68 9.77
CA GLU A 195 2.23 -19.09 8.99
C GLU A 195 2.11 -17.56 8.91
N GLU A 196 3.23 -16.84 8.84
CA GLU A 196 3.23 -15.37 8.89
C GLU A 196 4.09 -14.66 7.85
N SER A 197 3.53 -13.61 7.24
CA SER A 197 4.29 -12.62 6.48
C SER A 197 4.76 -11.49 7.39
N TRP A 198 6.04 -11.08 7.27
CA TRP A 198 6.69 -10.05 8.09
C TRP A 198 7.36 -8.99 7.20
N ILE A 199 7.45 -7.75 7.68
CA ILE A 199 8.17 -6.67 6.99
C ILE A 199 9.59 -6.57 7.51
N TYR A 200 10.54 -6.54 6.57
CA TYR A 200 11.96 -6.28 6.82
C TYR A 200 12.40 -5.00 6.12
N GLY A 201 13.50 -4.42 6.59
CA GLY A 201 14.21 -3.34 5.91
C GLY A 201 15.71 -3.57 5.87
N VAL A 202 16.37 -3.08 4.83
CA VAL A 202 17.82 -3.19 4.62
C VAL A 202 18.32 -1.96 3.85
N GLU A 203 19.57 -1.55 4.08
CA GLU A 203 20.18 -0.51 3.26
C GLU A 203 20.40 -1.02 1.83
N LEU A 204 20.23 -0.15 0.84
CA LEU A 204 20.33 -0.46 -0.58
C LEU A 204 21.46 0.37 -1.20
N ALA A 205 22.33 -0.27 -1.98
CA ALA A 205 23.37 0.45 -2.71
C ALA A 205 22.73 1.49 -3.65
N SER A 206 23.34 2.67 -3.75
CA SER A 206 22.77 3.81 -4.51
C SER A 206 22.63 3.56 -6.01
N ASP A 207 23.33 2.56 -6.54
CA ASP A 207 23.26 2.09 -7.93
C ASP A 207 22.30 0.89 -8.11
N PHE A 208 21.62 0.49 -7.03
CA PHE A 208 20.70 -0.64 -6.96
C PHE A 208 21.32 -2.01 -7.26
N SER A 209 22.63 -2.16 -7.11
CA SER A 209 23.33 -3.41 -7.48
C SER A 209 23.24 -4.50 -6.41
N HIS A 210 23.06 -4.14 -5.14
CA HIS A 210 23.02 -5.05 -3.99
C HIS A 210 22.44 -4.35 -2.75
N VAL A 211 22.07 -5.15 -1.75
CA VAL A 211 21.74 -4.69 -0.39
C VAL A 211 23.02 -4.57 0.46
N ILE A 212 23.03 -3.66 1.43
CA ILE A 212 24.16 -3.36 2.31
C ILE A 212 23.78 -3.80 3.74
N GLY A 213 24.54 -4.73 4.30
CA GLY A 213 24.30 -5.28 5.63
C GLY A 213 23.21 -6.36 5.65
N GLU A 214 22.74 -6.68 6.87
CA GLU A 214 21.73 -7.71 7.10
C GLU A 214 20.32 -7.10 7.20
N PRO A 215 19.29 -7.77 6.66
CA PRO A 215 17.92 -7.32 6.84
C PRO A 215 17.48 -7.29 8.30
N THR A 216 16.82 -6.20 8.68
CA THR A 216 16.27 -5.96 10.02
C THR A 216 14.76 -6.21 10.00
N LEU A 217 14.25 -7.03 10.92
CA LEU A 217 12.80 -7.21 11.12
C LEU A 217 12.20 -5.91 11.66
N LEU A 218 11.19 -5.38 10.97
CA LEU A 218 10.56 -4.10 11.32
C LEU A 218 9.16 -4.28 11.89
N LEU A 219 8.32 -5.09 11.24
CA LEU A 219 6.96 -5.35 11.69
C LEU A 219 6.59 -6.82 11.46
N ARG A 220 5.78 -7.36 12.37
CA ARG A 220 5.14 -8.67 12.27
C ARG A 220 3.77 -8.65 12.94
N PRO A 221 2.90 -9.65 12.70
CA PRO A 221 1.70 -9.85 13.49
C PRO A 221 2.01 -9.95 15.00
N PRO A 222 1.11 -9.49 15.88
CA PRO A 222 1.28 -9.55 17.32
C PRO A 222 1.34 -10.99 17.83
N VAL A 223 2.11 -11.19 18.89
CA VAL A 223 2.35 -12.52 19.47
C VAL A 223 1.42 -12.84 20.65
N SER A 224 0.89 -11.82 21.32
CA SER A 224 -0.01 -11.97 22.48
C SER A 224 -1.42 -11.53 22.15
N MET A 225 -2.42 -12.25 22.65
CA MET A 225 -3.83 -11.89 22.51
C MET A 225 -4.19 -10.57 23.20
N ASP A 226 -3.44 -10.17 24.23
CA ASP A 226 -3.68 -8.94 24.98
C ASP A 226 -3.10 -7.69 24.27
N ASP A 227 -2.33 -7.87 23.21
CA ASP A 227 -1.91 -6.77 22.35
C ASP A 227 -3.13 -6.19 21.62
N LYS A 228 -3.30 -4.87 21.68
CA LYS A 228 -4.41 -4.16 21.00
C LYS A 228 -4.41 -4.40 19.49
N GLN A 229 -3.26 -4.68 18.89
CA GLN A 229 -3.16 -4.99 17.46
C GLN A 229 -3.73 -6.38 17.12
N SER A 230 -3.84 -7.29 18.09
CA SER A 230 -4.24 -8.68 17.86
C SER A 230 -5.65 -8.82 17.34
N GLU A 231 -6.56 -7.95 17.77
CA GLU A 231 -7.94 -7.95 17.28
C GLU A 231 -7.98 -7.79 15.77
N TRP A 232 -7.28 -6.79 15.23
CA TRP A 232 -7.44 -6.43 13.82
C TRP A 232 -6.47 -7.14 12.88
N GLU A 233 -5.26 -7.49 13.31
CA GLU A 233 -4.25 -8.16 12.47
C GLU A 233 -4.39 -9.69 12.43
N SER A 234 -5.25 -10.25 13.28
CA SER A 234 -5.44 -11.71 13.36
C SER A 234 -6.78 -12.17 12.80
N ARG A 235 -7.57 -11.28 12.19
CA ARG A 235 -8.92 -11.58 11.71
C ARG A 235 -8.94 -12.71 10.69
N SER A 236 -7.91 -12.86 9.85
CA SER A 236 -7.78 -14.00 8.93
C SER A 236 -7.80 -15.36 9.64
N VAL A 237 -7.14 -15.45 10.79
CA VAL A 237 -7.10 -16.68 11.60
C VAL A 237 -8.32 -16.79 12.51
N THR A 238 -8.66 -15.72 13.24
CA THR A 238 -9.72 -15.76 14.26
C THR A 238 -11.12 -15.91 13.68
N SER A 239 -11.32 -15.55 12.41
CA SER A 239 -12.56 -15.82 11.66
C SER A 239 -12.60 -17.19 10.98
N GLY A 240 -11.50 -17.95 10.99
CA GLY A 240 -11.40 -19.24 10.30
C GLY A 240 -11.27 -19.11 8.78
N GLU A 241 -10.83 -17.96 8.26
CA GLU A 241 -10.64 -17.74 6.83
C GLU A 241 -9.44 -18.53 6.29
N VAL A 242 -8.29 -18.45 6.95
CA VAL A 242 -7.05 -19.13 6.52
C VAL A 242 -6.06 -19.24 7.67
N ASN A 243 -5.19 -20.26 7.61
CA ASN A 243 -4.13 -20.52 8.60
C ASN A 243 -2.91 -19.58 8.48
N ARG A 244 -3.08 -18.37 7.97
CA ARG A 244 -2.01 -17.42 7.68
C ARG A 244 -2.36 -16.03 8.22
N ARG A 245 -1.35 -15.30 8.71
CA ARG A 245 -1.45 -13.88 9.04
C ARG A 245 -0.44 -13.09 8.21
N TRP A 246 -0.79 -11.85 7.92
CA TRP A 246 0.05 -10.99 7.09
C TRP A 246 0.36 -9.68 7.80
N THR A 247 1.60 -9.24 7.61
CA THR A 247 2.06 -7.87 7.76
C THR A 247 2.92 -7.64 6.53
N GLU A 248 2.35 -6.98 5.52
CA GLU A 248 2.89 -6.92 4.16
C GLU A 248 2.56 -5.57 3.47
N GLY A 249 2.90 -5.41 2.18
CA GLY A 249 2.53 -4.24 1.39
C GLY A 249 2.93 -2.92 2.05
N SER A 250 4.19 -2.85 2.53
CA SER A 250 4.66 -1.71 3.28
C SER A 250 4.86 -0.47 2.40
N TYR A 251 4.70 0.72 2.96
CA TYR A 251 5.08 1.97 2.31
C TYR A 251 5.67 2.94 3.34
N LEU A 252 6.96 3.28 3.19
CA LEU A 252 7.65 4.20 4.09
C LEU A 252 7.67 5.63 3.56
N PHE A 253 7.37 6.59 4.44
CA PHE A 253 7.63 8.00 4.18
C PHE A 253 8.04 8.73 5.46
N LYS A 254 8.69 9.88 5.32
CA LYS A 254 9.11 10.72 6.44
C LYS A 254 8.21 11.95 6.54
N HIS A 255 7.77 12.28 7.75
CA HIS A 255 7.07 13.53 8.05
C HIS A 255 7.65 14.13 9.32
N ASN A 256 8.18 15.35 9.22
CA ASN A 256 9.02 15.98 10.24
C ASN A 256 10.20 15.06 10.61
N ASN A 257 10.37 14.75 11.90
CA ASN A 257 11.48 13.91 12.39
C ASN A 257 11.08 12.43 12.59
N LEU A 258 9.92 12.01 12.07
CA LEU A 258 9.42 10.65 12.21
C LEU A 258 9.26 9.97 10.84
N TYR A 259 9.59 8.69 10.84
CA TYR A 259 9.29 7.76 9.76
C TYR A 259 7.94 7.10 10.04
N TYR A 260 7.09 7.09 9.04
CA TYR A 260 5.79 6.42 9.05
C TYR A 260 5.88 5.25 8.08
N MET A 261 5.56 4.05 8.57
CA MET A 261 5.42 2.85 7.77
C MET A 261 3.96 2.45 7.77
N MET A 262 3.29 2.63 6.63
CA MET A 262 1.98 2.01 6.40
C MET A 262 2.18 0.56 5.99
N TYR A 263 1.24 -0.32 6.33
CA TYR A 263 1.28 -1.73 5.99
C TYR A 263 -0.12 -2.33 6.00
N SER A 264 -0.28 -3.47 5.34
CA SER A 264 -1.53 -4.22 5.31
C SER A 264 -1.45 -5.49 6.16
N ALA A 265 -2.59 -5.88 6.72
CA ALA A 265 -2.73 -7.12 7.47
C ALA A 265 -3.99 -7.91 7.07
N ASN A 266 -4.04 -9.17 7.50
CA ASN A 266 -5.02 -10.20 7.12
C ASN A 266 -4.86 -10.70 5.67
N HIS A 267 -5.75 -11.61 5.26
CA HIS A 267 -5.69 -12.26 3.96
C HIS A 267 -6.07 -11.28 2.83
N PHE A 268 -5.19 -11.08 1.85
CA PHE A 268 -5.42 -10.18 0.70
C PHE A 268 -6.69 -10.53 -0.11
N GLY A 269 -7.08 -11.81 -0.12
CA GLY A 269 -8.30 -12.30 -0.76
C GLY A 269 -9.58 -12.01 0.03
N GLY A 270 -9.43 -11.68 1.31
CA GLY A 270 -10.50 -11.55 2.28
C GLY A 270 -11.11 -10.17 2.40
N GLU A 271 -12.28 -10.11 3.04
CA GLU A 271 -12.92 -8.84 3.39
C GLU A 271 -12.22 -8.10 4.53
N ASN A 272 -11.44 -8.83 5.35
CA ASN A 272 -10.77 -8.31 6.54
C ASN A 272 -9.41 -7.64 6.24
N TYR A 273 -8.94 -7.68 4.98
CA TYR A 273 -7.74 -6.95 4.58
C TYR A 273 -7.88 -5.47 4.94
N ALA A 274 -6.89 -4.94 5.66
CA ALA A 274 -6.94 -3.62 6.29
C ALA A 274 -5.55 -3.01 6.39
N VAL A 275 -5.48 -1.68 6.48
CA VAL A 275 -4.24 -0.91 6.59
C VAL A 275 -4.04 -0.38 8.00
N GLY A 276 -2.85 -0.57 8.53
CA GLY A 276 -2.34 0.10 9.74
C GLY A 276 -1.12 0.94 9.42
N TYR A 277 -0.61 1.63 10.43
CA TYR A 277 0.70 2.26 10.37
C TYR A 277 1.48 2.12 11.68
N ALA A 278 2.79 2.28 11.56
CA ALA A 278 3.72 2.36 12.67
C ALA A 278 4.69 3.54 12.48
N THR A 279 5.30 4.01 13.56
CA THR A 279 6.25 5.13 13.51
C THR A 279 7.58 4.81 14.15
N ALA A 280 8.66 5.44 13.67
CA ALA A 280 10.01 5.29 14.21
C ALA A 280 10.80 6.61 14.08
N SER A 281 11.84 6.76 14.90
CA SER A 281 12.82 7.85 14.77
C SER A 281 14.00 7.53 13.82
N ASN A 282 14.07 6.30 13.32
CA ASN A 282 15.11 5.82 12.42
C ASN A 282 14.47 5.01 11.28
N PRO A 283 15.00 5.07 10.04
CA PRO A 283 14.43 4.36 8.89
C PRO A 283 14.36 2.83 9.07
N LEU A 284 15.21 2.24 9.91
CA LEU A 284 15.22 0.80 10.21
C LEU A 284 14.63 0.49 11.60
N GLY A 285 13.84 1.40 12.16
CA GLY A 285 13.11 1.18 13.40
C GLY A 285 13.92 1.43 14.69
N PRO A 286 13.45 0.94 15.85
CA PRO A 286 12.24 0.12 16.01
C PRO A 286 10.96 0.91 15.68
N PHE A 287 10.00 0.24 15.06
CA PHE A 287 8.69 0.82 14.74
C PHE A 287 7.65 0.51 15.83
N GLU A 288 6.93 1.53 16.26
CA GLU A 288 5.80 1.41 17.19
C GLU A 288 4.48 1.54 16.41
N LYS A 289 3.66 0.49 16.45
CA LYS A 289 2.34 0.47 15.80
C LYS A 289 1.39 1.45 16.46
N SER A 290 0.63 2.18 15.66
CA SER A 290 -0.34 3.14 16.18
C SER A 290 -1.45 2.45 16.98
N ALA A 291 -1.82 3.06 18.11
CA ALA A 291 -2.97 2.65 18.92
C ALA A 291 -4.32 2.87 18.20
N THR A 292 -4.34 3.60 17.07
CA THR A 292 -5.54 3.88 16.28
C THR A 292 -5.69 2.98 15.05
N ASN A 293 -4.85 1.94 14.93
CA ASN A 293 -4.98 0.96 13.86
C ASN A 293 -6.25 0.09 14.04
N PRO A 294 -6.83 -0.41 12.93
CA PRO A 294 -6.50 -0.07 11.55
C PRO A 294 -7.06 1.32 11.17
N ILE A 295 -6.34 2.02 10.30
CA ILE A 295 -6.71 3.36 9.80
C ILE A 295 -7.54 3.31 8.51
N LEU A 296 -7.58 2.16 7.84
CA LEU A 296 -8.41 1.92 6.66
C LEU A 296 -8.86 0.45 6.66
N GLN A 297 -10.17 0.23 6.62
CA GLN A 297 -10.76 -1.11 6.67
C GLN A 297 -12.13 -1.12 5.98
N LYS A 298 -12.70 -2.32 5.84
CA LYS A 298 -14.06 -2.53 5.31
C LYS A 298 -15.10 -1.64 6.01
N ASN A 299 -16.10 -1.18 5.25
CA ASN A 299 -17.26 -0.43 5.77
C ASN A 299 -18.61 -1.14 5.58
N ILE A 300 -18.61 -2.36 5.02
CA ILE A 300 -19.81 -3.20 4.84
C ILE A 300 -20.57 -3.49 6.14
N SER A 301 -19.87 -3.57 7.28
CA SER A 301 -20.49 -3.75 8.60
C SER A 301 -21.20 -2.49 9.13
N HIS A 302 -21.02 -1.35 8.45
CA HIS A 302 -21.59 -0.05 8.82
C HIS A 302 -22.47 0.53 7.70
N GLY A 303 -23.04 -0.33 6.84
CA GLY A 303 -23.94 0.07 5.77
C GLY A 303 -23.26 0.56 4.48
N GLY A 304 -21.92 0.51 4.42
CA GLY A 304 -21.18 0.75 3.19
C GLY A 304 -21.12 -0.48 2.27
N ILE A 305 -20.30 -0.41 1.21
CA ILE A 305 -20.17 -1.47 0.20
C ILE A 305 -18.73 -1.93 -0.02
N VAL A 306 -17.76 -1.41 0.73
CA VAL A 306 -16.32 -1.61 0.50
C VAL A 306 -15.74 -2.65 1.47
N SER A 307 -14.93 -3.55 0.95
CA SER A 307 -14.22 -4.58 1.72
C SER A 307 -12.79 -4.80 1.21
N GLY A 308 -11.95 -5.43 2.04
CA GLY A 308 -10.60 -5.84 1.67
C GLY A 308 -9.71 -4.68 1.20
N THR A 309 -9.61 -3.62 2.02
CA THR A 309 -8.86 -2.40 1.71
C THR A 309 -7.39 -2.59 2.07
N GLY A 310 -6.47 -2.49 1.11
CA GLY A 310 -5.06 -2.60 1.44
C GLY A 310 -4.10 -2.48 0.26
N HIS A 311 -2.88 -2.91 0.53
CA HIS A 311 -1.68 -2.72 -0.28
C HIS A 311 -1.61 -1.28 -0.79
N ASN A 312 -1.41 -0.35 0.13
CA ASN A 312 -1.47 1.06 -0.18
C ASN A 312 -0.11 1.61 -0.61
N SER A 313 -0.14 2.64 -1.45
CA SER A 313 0.97 3.57 -1.69
C SER A 313 0.53 4.99 -1.36
N LEU A 314 1.46 5.94 -1.37
CA LEU A 314 1.12 7.36 -1.30
C LEU A 314 1.36 8.09 -2.62
N LEU A 315 0.51 9.07 -2.87
CA LEU A 315 0.69 10.05 -3.94
C LEU A 315 0.61 11.45 -3.34
N ARG A 316 1.61 12.29 -3.62
CA ARG A 316 1.47 13.75 -3.50
C ARG A 316 1.06 14.30 -4.86
N ASP A 317 -0.11 14.91 -4.94
CA ASP A 317 -0.57 15.54 -6.18
C ASP A 317 0.16 16.86 -6.47
N LYS A 318 -0.06 17.42 -7.66
CA LYS A 318 0.58 18.65 -8.10
C LYS A 318 0.16 19.89 -7.29
N GLU A 319 -0.96 19.82 -6.58
CA GLU A 319 -1.43 20.83 -5.62
C GLU A 319 -0.86 20.62 -4.20
N GLY A 320 -0.10 19.55 -3.98
CA GLY A 320 0.55 19.22 -2.71
C GLY A 320 -0.28 18.40 -1.73
N LYS A 321 -1.53 18.07 -2.09
CA LYS A 321 -2.39 17.18 -1.30
C LYS A 321 -1.87 15.75 -1.36
N VAL A 322 -1.99 15.04 -0.24
CA VAL A 322 -1.51 13.66 -0.11
C VAL A 322 -2.70 12.71 -0.17
N TRP A 323 -2.55 11.68 -0.97
CA TRP A 323 -3.56 10.65 -1.17
C TRP A 323 -3.00 9.30 -0.74
N CYS A 324 -3.82 8.53 -0.04
CA CYS A 324 -3.66 7.08 0.11
C CYS A 324 -4.24 6.42 -1.15
N VAL A 325 -3.38 5.83 -1.97
CA VAL A 325 -3.76 4.99 -3.12
C VAL A 325 -3.83 3.56 -2.59
N TYR A 326 -4.92 2.85 -2.80
CA TYR A 326 -5.06 1.47 -2.32
C TYR A 326 -6.00 0.68 -3.21
N HIS A 327 -5.98 -0.65 -3.11
CA HIS A 327 -7.01 -1.46 -3.73
C HIS A 327 -8.10 -1.81 -2.72
N ALA A 328 -9.32 -2.01 -3.20
CA ALA A 328 -10.38 -2.64 -2.43
C ALA A 328 -11.36 -3.36 -3.35
N ARG A 329 -12.36 -3.99 -2.75
CA ARG A 329 -13.50 -4.60 -3.43
C ARG A 329 -14.77 -3.83 -3.08
N THR A 330 -15.76 -3.95 -3.95
CA THR A 330 -17.13 -3.54 -3.65
C THR A 330 -18.05 -4.74 -3.72
N THR A 331 -19.23 -4.67 -3.11
CA THR A 331 -20.28 -5.69 -3.29
C THR A 331 -20.54 -6.04 -4.76
N LYS A 332 -20.39 -5.05 -5.66
CA LYS A 332 -20.59 -5.23 -7.11
C LYS A 332 -19.42 -5.92 -7.81
N THR A 333 -18.17 -5.71 -7.37
CA THR A 333 -16.98 -6.22 -8.05
C THR A 333 -16.61 -7.65 -7.65
N GLY A 334 -17.21 -8.17 -6.57
CA GLY A 334 -16.92 -9.51 -6.07
C GLY A 334 -15.45 -9.63 -5.67
N SER A 335 -14.72 -10.58 -6.26
CA SER A 335 -13.29 -10.80 -5.97
C SER A 335 -12.36 -9.81 -6.68
N GLN A 336 -12.84 -9.07 -7.69
CA GLN A 336 -12.02 -8.14 -8.44
C GLN A 336 -11.65 -6.92 -7.58
N ARG A 337 -10.34 -6.69 -7.47
CA ARG A 337 -9.74 -5.50 -6.85
C ARG A 337 -9.84 -4.33 -7.82
N LEU A 338 -10.32 -3.19 -7.32
CA LEU A 338 -10.30 -1.90 -8.01
C LEU A 338 -9.47 -0.91 -7.19
N VAL A 339 -8.93 0.11 -7.86
CA VAL A 339 -8.15 1.17 -7.21
C VAL A 339 -9.06 2.23 -6.60
N PHE A 340 -8.67 2.68 -5.42
CA PHE A 340 -9.30 3.76 -4.65
C PHE A 340 -8.25 4.82 -4.32
N LEU A 341 -8.71 6.05 -4.15
CA LEU A 341 -7.93 7.21 -3.78
C LEU A 341 -8.69 8.00 -2.71
N ASP A 342 -8.18 8.02 -1.48
CA ASP A 342 -8.73 8.83 -0.40
C ASP A 342 -7.66 9.72 0.21
N GLU A 343 -8.06 10.88 0.72
CA GLU A 343 -7.12 11.85 1.27
C GLU A 343 -6.45 11.29 2.52
N LEU A 344 -5.13 11.43 2.59
CA LEU A 344 -4.36 11.13 3.78
C LEU A 344 -3.97 12.44 4.48
N LYS A 345 -4.15 12.48 5.80
CA LYS A 345 -3.74 13.62 6.63
C LYS A 345 -2.91 13.13 7.80
N ILE A 346 -1.99 13.98 8.22
CA ILE A 346 -1.27 13.83 9.49
C ILE A 346 -1.72 15.00 10.35
N LEU A 347 -2.41 14.69 11.44
CA LEU A 347 -2.92 15.68 12.38
C LEU A 347 -1.75 16.32 13.15
N PRO A 348 -1.96 17.50 13.78
CA PRO A 348 -0.89 18.18 14.52
C PRO A 348 -0.24 17.36 15.65
N ASN A 349 -0.96 16.35 16.17
CA ASN A 349 -0.45 15.42 17.17
C ASN A 349 0.36 14.25 16.57
N GLY A 350 0.58 14.22 15.26
CA GLY A 350 1.27 13.15 14.53
C GLY A 350 0.38 11.97 14.14
N GLN A 351 -0.92 11.99 14.46
CA GLN A 351 -1.82 10.90 14.07
C GLN A 351 -2.08 10.92 12.57
N LEU A 352 -1.78 9.81 11.90
CA LEU A 352 -2.13 9.59 10.50
C LEU A 352 -3.59 9.13 10.40
N ILE A 353 -4.36 9.76 9.53
CA ILE A 353 -5.74 9.40 9.18
C ILE A 353 -5.91 9.30 7.66
N VAL A 354 -6.80 8.42 7.22
CA VAL A 354 -7.27 8.34 5.83
C VAL A 354 -8.77 8.64 5.84
N ASP A 355 -9.20 9.62 5.05
CA ASP A 355 -10.62 10.03 4.95
C ASP A 355 -11.40 9.07 4.03
N GLY A 356 -11.34 7.76 4.32
CA GLY A 356 -11.89 6.68 3.51
C GLY A 356 -12.27 5.42 4.31
N PRO A 357 -12.77 4.36 3.66
CA PRO A 357 -12.96 4.27 2.21
C PRO A 357 -14.23 4.99 1.73
N THR A 358 -14.09 5.89 0.77
CA THR A 358 -15.22 6.57 0.12
C THR A 358 -15.66 5.88 -1.17
N VAL A 359 -16.88 6.16 -1.63
CA VAL A 359 -17.41 5.73 -2.93
C VAL A 359 -18.16 6.88 -3.61
N LYS A 360 -18.26 6.86 -4.94
CA LYS A 360 -19.18 7.71 -5.71
C LYS A 360 -20.61 7.56 -5.16
N PRO A 361 -21.38 8.65 -5.07
CA PRO A 361 -22.80 8.60 -4.75
C PRO A 361 -23.61 7.67 -5.65
#